data_AF-B3EDB4-F1
#
_entry.id   AF-B3EDB4-F1
#
_cell.length_a   1.000
_cell.length_b   1.000
_cell.length_c   1.000
_cell.angle_alpha   90.00
_cell.angle_beta   90.00
_cell.angle_gamma   90.00
#
_symmetry.space_group_name_H-M   'P 1'
#
loop_
_entity.id
_entity.type
_entity.pdbx_description
1 polymer ?
#
loop_
_entity_poly.entity_id
_entity_poly.type
_entity_poly.pdbx_seq_one_letter_code
_entity_poly.pdbx_strand_id
1 'polypeptide(L)'
;MSAATEAQKIYLAKINEAVARLKACDYFLDGYSKDPAASLLEAAVLQMRKALEAVAYAAIAPNKANYQQLRAEAETPADYRKDYNARAILQHLAKINADFYPVPLLPATQVQPGHWHFEQKANGYLTKARFESFYDRLGKFLHADNPWGNDKGVVNLVADLPVTQSQLRELLALHRVIVRTPDFLGAWVVEVPTDGRVPHIIVAQATGDFAVAGSGS
;
A
#
# COMPACT_ATOMS: atom_id res chain seq x y z
N MET A 1 -25.98 2.49 9.91
CA MET A 1 -24.52 2.44 9.66
C MET A 1 -23.87 3.42 10.59
N SER A 2 -22.92 3.01 11.44
CA SER A 2 -22.15 3.99 12.21
C SER A 2 -21.33 4.84 11.25
N ALA A 3 -21.06 6.10 11.60
CA ALA A 3 -20.12 6.91 10.84
C ALA A 3 -18.74 6.22 10.77
N ALA A 4 -18.06 6.31 9.64
CA ALA A 4 -16.71 5.79 9.49
C ALA A 4 -15.78 6.42 10.53
N THR A 5 -14.91 5.60 11.14
CA THR A 5 -13.93 6.09 12.12
C THR A 5 -12.89 6.99 11.47
N GLU A 6 -12.20 7.80 12.25
CA GLU A 6 -11.13 8.66 11.71
C GLU A 6 -10.03 7.86 11.02
N ALA A 7 -9.65 6.71 11.60
CA ALA A 7 -8.67 5.81 11.00
C ALA A 7 -9.14 5.27 9.64
N GLN A 8 -10.43 4.91 9.51
CA GLN A 8 -11.02 4.49 8.24
C GLN A 8 -11.00 5.61 7.20
N LYS A 9 -11.37 6.84 7.59
CA LYS A 9 -11.32 8.01 6.68
C LYS A 9 -9.91 8.27 6.17
N ILE A 10 -8.91 8.26 7.05
CA ILE A 10 -7.50 8.45 6.68
C ILE A 10 -7.04 7.33 5.76
N TYR A 11 -7.36 6.08 6.09
CA TYR A 11 -7.02 4.92 5.25
C TYR A 11 -7.57 5.10 3.84
N LEU A 12 -8.88 5.34 3.70
CA LEU A 12 -9.54 5.51 2.42
C LEU A 12 -8.98 6.71 1.63
N ALA A 13 -8.72 7.84 2.30
CA ALA A 13 -8.14 9.01 1.66
C ALA A 13 -6.75 8.71 1.08
N LYS A 14 -5.92 7.93 1.80
CA LYS A 14 -4.58 7.55 1.34
C LYS A 14 -4.59 6.47 0.26
N ILE A 15 -5.51 5.52 0.30
CA ILE A 15 -5.71 4.59 -0.82
C ILE A 15 -6.20 5.33 -2.06
N ASN A 16 -7.12 6.29 -1.92
CA ASN A 16 -7.57 7.13 -3.02
C ASN A 16 -6.42 7.98 -3.61
N GLU A 17 -5.56 8.54 -2.75
CA GLU A 17 -4.34 9.21 -3.19
C GLU A 17 -3.45 8.24 -3.99
N ALA A 18 -3.19 7.04 -3.49
CA ALA A 18 -2.39 6.04 -4.20
C ALA A 18 -2.95 5.71 -5.59
N VAL A 19 -4.27 5.54 -5.73
CA VAL A 19 -4.94 5.31 -7.01
C VAL A 19 -4.76 6.49 -7.96
N ALA A 20 -4.92 7.72 -7.47
CA ALA A 20 -4.71 8.93 -8.29
C ALA A 20 -3.25 9.05 -8.75
N ARG A 21 -2.29 8.72 -7.89
CA ARG A 21 -0.86 8.68 -8.23
C ARG A 21 -0.55 7.62 -9.28
N LEU A 22 -1.15 6.44 -9.19
CA LEU A 22 -1.00 5.40 -10.20
C LEU A 22 -1.52 5.84 -11.57
N LYS A 23 -2.69 6.53 -11.62
CA LYS A 23 -3.21 7.12 -12.87
C LYS A 23 -2.27 8.16 -13.46
N ALA A 24 -1.68 9.02 -12.62
CA ALA A 24 -0.70 10.00 -13.06
C ALA A 24 0.59 9.34 -13.58
N CYS A 25 1.02 8.24 -12.94
CA CYS A 25 2.16 7.45 -13.41
C CYS A 25 1.88 6.84 -14.80
N ASP A 26 0.68 6.30 -15.04
CA ASP A 26 0.28 5.80 -16.37
C ASP A 26 0.34 6.90 -17.43
N TYR A 27 -0.16 8.10 -17.11
CA TYR A 27 -0.11 9.26 -18.01
C TYR A 27 1.33 9.60 -18.43
N PHE A 28 2.27 9.62 -17.47
CA PHE A 28 3.67 9.93 -17.77
C PHE A 28 4.37 8.79 -18.52
N LEU A 29 4.04 7.52 -18.23
CA LEU A 29 4.59 6.37 -18.97
C LEU A 29 4.08 6.32 -20.41
N ASP A 30 2.79 6.61 -20.64
CA ASP A 30 2.23 6.73 -21.99
C ASP A 30 2.93 7.86 -22.77
N GLY A 31 3.15 9.01 -22.14
CA GLY A 31 3.96 10.09 -22.71
C GLY A 31 5.37 9.62 -23.06
N TYR A 32 6.06 8.97 -22.11
CA TYR A 32 7.42 8.46 -22.31
C TYR A 32 7.51 7.44 -23.46
N SER A 33 6.48 6.62 -23.66
CA SER A 33 6.45 5.64 -24.76
C SER A 33 6.38 6.29 -26.15
N LYS A 34 5.87 7.52 -26.23
CA LYS A 34 5.73 8.31 -27.46
C LYS A 34 6.95 9.19 -27.70
N ASP A 35 7.49 9.76 -26.63
CA ASP A 35 8.68 10.59 -26.62
C ASP A 35 9.51 10.24 -25.38
N PRO A 36 10.66 9.56 -25.50
CA PRO A 36 11.43 9.03 -24.37
C PRO A 36 12.22 10.11 -23.60
N ALA A 37 11.55 11.21 -23.25
CA ALA A 37 12.09 12.30 -22.48
C ALA A 37 12.32 11.88 -21.01
N ALA A 38 13.51 12.14 -20.48
CA ALA A 38 13.87 11.82 -19.10
C ALA A 38 12.89 12.42 -18.08
N SER A 39 12.41 13.63 -18.31
CA SER A 39 11.42 14.31 -17.45
C SER A 39 10.10 13.55 -17.31
N LEU A 40 9.65 12.86 -18.36
CA LEU A 40 8.44 12.04 -18.31
C LEU A 40 8.68 10.79 -17.47
N LEU A 41 9.82 10.12 -17.65
CA LEU A 41 10.17 8.96 -16.84
C LEU A 41 10.35 9.32 -15.35
N GLU A 42 11.05 10.42 -15.06
CA GLU A 42 11.24 10.92 -13.70
C GLU A 42 9.90 11.26 -13.03
N ALA A 43 8.98 11.89 -13.77
CA ALA A 43 7.63 12.16 -13.29
C ALA A 43 6.86 10.86 -12.99
N ALA A 44 6.95 9.85 -13.87
CA ALA A 44 6.36 8.53 -13.63
C ALA A 44 6.93 7.87 -12.37
N VAL A 45 8.26 7.86 -12.21
CA VAL A 45 8.96 7.34 -11.02
C VAL A 45 8.49 8.02 -9.75
N LEU A 46 8.40 9.36 -9.76
CA LEU A 46 7.95 10.14 -8.61
C LEU A 46 6.51 9.78 -8.24
N GLN A 47 5.60 9.71 -9.21
CA GLN A 47 4.21 9.34 -8.93
C GLN A 47 4.11 7.91 -8.37
N MET A 48 4.86 6.96 -8.92
CA MET A 48 4.88 5.58 -8.41
C MET A 48 5.40 5.53 -6.97
N ARG A 49 6.49 6.26 -6.66
CA ARG A 49 7.04 6.30 -5.29
C ARG A 49 6.04 6.88 -4.30
N LYS A 50 5.36 7.98 -4.66
CA LYS A 50 4.32 8.59 -3.82
C LYS A 50 3.09 7.70 -3.66
N ALA A 51 2.75 6.87 -4.65
CA ALA A 51 1.69 5.87 -4.51
C ALA A 51 2.03 4.85 -3.41
N LEU A 52 3.28 4.36 -3.40
CA LEU A 52 3.78 3.45 -2.37
C LEU A 52 3.79 4.14 -0.99
N GLU A 53 4.29 5.36 -0.89
CA GLU A 53 4.26 6.14 0.37
C GLU A 53 2.83 6.30 0.91
N ALA A 54 1.85 6.60 0.04
CA ALA A 54 0.45 6.71 0.43
C ALA A 54 -0.09 5.39 1.01
N VAL A 55 0.28 4.23 0.44
CA VAL A 55 -0.10 2.91 1.00
C VAL A 55 0.53 2.67 2.37
N ALA A 56 1.80 3.03 2.54
CA ALA A 56 2.47 2.94 3.85
C ALA A 56 1.80 3.84 4.90
N TYR A 57 1.41 5.06 4.53
CA TYR A 57 0.65 5.96 5.40
C TYR A 57 -0.75 5.45 5.72
N ALA A 58 -1.45 4.84 4.76
CA ALA A 58 -2.73 4.20 5.01
C ALA A 58 -2.59 3.13 6.10
N ALA A 59 -1.53 2.31 6.04
CA ALA A 59 -1.27 1.25 7.01
C ALA A 59 -0.95 1.75 8.44
N ILE A 60 -0.48 2.98 8.60
CA ILE A 60 -0.33 3.62 9.93
C ILE A 60 -1.71 3.89 10.56
N ALA A 61 -2.71 4.27 9.76
CA ALA A 61 -3.99 4.77 10.28
C ALA A 61 -4.66 3.86 11.34
N PRO A 62 -4.86 2.55 11.12
CA PRO A 62 -5.39 1.66 12.14
C PRO A 62 -4.44 1.44 13.32
N ASN A 63 -3.13 1.64 13.14
CA ASN A 63 -2.10 1.36 14.14
C ASN A 63 -1.52 2.63 14.78
N LYS A 64 -2.16 3.79 14.59
CA LYS A 64 -1.56 5.12 14.85
C LYS A 64 -1.02 5.26 16.27
N ALA A 65 -1.79 4.87 17.29
CA ALA A 65 -1.39 5.00 18.69
C ALA A 65 -0.11 4.21 18.98
N ASN A 66 -0.10 2.94 18.62
CA ASN A 66 1.06 2.06 18.79
C ASN A 66 2.26 2.51 17.93
N TYR A 67 2.01 3.05 16.73
CA TYR A 67 3.06 3.61 15.87
C TYR A 67 3.70 4.84 16.48
N GLN A 68 2.89 5.76 17.01
CA GLN A 68 3.37 6.94 17.72
C GLN A 68 4.18 6.56 18.96
N GLN A 69 3.69 5.60 19.74
CA GLN A 69 4.39 5.09 20.93
C GLN A 69 5.74 4.46 20.57
N LEU A 70 5.77 3.56 19.58
CA LEU A 70 7.00 2.92 19.10
C LEU A 70 8.07 3.95 18.69
N ARG A 71 7.66 5.06 18.05
CA ARG A 71 8.60 6.12 17.63
C ARG A 71 9.08 7.00 18.79
N ALA A 72 8.24 7.18 19.82
CA ALA A 72 8.61 7.92 21.03
C ALA A 72 9.56 7.12 21.95
N GLU A 73 9.42 5.80 21.97
CA GLU A 73 10.21 4.89 22.83
C GLU A 73 11.47 4.34 22.15
N ALA A 74 11.75 4.75 20.90
CA ALA A 74 12.97 4.37 20.22
C ALA A 74 14.21 4.93 20.94
N GLU A 75 15.36 4.25 20.80
CA GLU A 75 16.66 4.67 21.36
C GLU A 75 16.97 6.15 21.09
N THR A 76 16.62 6.63 19.89
CA THR A 76 16.52 8.05 19.57
C THR A 76 15.05 8.41 19.32
N PRO A 77 14.36 9.05 20.28
CA PRO A 77 12.96 9.44 20.12
C PRO A 77 12.74 10.31 18.88
N ALA A 78 11.71 9.97 18.10
CA ALA A 78 11.41 10.64 16.84
C ALA A 78 9.93 11.03 16.73
N ASP A 79 9.67 12.17 16.09
CA ASP A 79 8.31 12.57 15.74
C ASP A 79 7.82 11.74 14.55
N TYR A 80 6.87 10.83 14.78
CA TYR A 80 6.31 9.95 13.75
C TYR A 80 5.75 10.71 12.54
N ARG A 81 5.35 11.98 12.71
CA ARG A 81 4.83 12.83 11.62
C ARG A 81 5.90 13.19 10.59
N LYS A 82 7.17 13.00 10.92
CA LYS A 82 8.31 13.23 10.03
C LYS A 82 8.73 11.97 9.26
N ASP A 83 8.09 10.83 9.51
CA ASP A 83 8.39 9.61 8.77
C ASP A 83 7.88 9.72 7.33
N TYR A 84 8.80 9.63 6.37
CA TYR A 84 8.48 9.65 4.94
C TYR A 84 8.98 8.43 4.19
N ASN A 85 9.91 7.67 4.78
CA ASN A 85 10.46 6.50 4.14
C ASN A 85 9.48 5.32 4.28
N ALA A 86 8.82 4.96 3.17
CA ALA A 86 7.81 3.89 3.16
C ALA A 86 8.37 2.54 3.67
N ARG A 87 9.58 2.15 3.26
CA ARG A 87 10.22 0.93 3.75
C ARG A 87 10.39 0.94 5.28
N ALA A 88 10.90 2.02 5.84
CA ALA A 88 11.07 2.14 7.30
C ALA A 88 9.71 2.09 8.03
N ILE A 89 8.68 2.75 7.49
CA ILE A 89 7.32 2.69 8.02
C ILE A 89 6.81 1.24 8.07
N LEU A 90 6.95 0.48 6.98
CA LEU A 90 6.51 -0.93 6.92
C LEU A 90 7.28 -1.83 7.90
N GLN A 91 8.56 -1.54 8.14
CA GLN A 91 9.37 -2.26 9.12
C GLN A 91 8.96 -1.96 10.56
N HIS A 92 8.62 -0.70 10.87
CA HIS A 92 8.05 -0.33 12.16
C HIS A 92 6.68 -0.96 12.39
N LEU A 93 5.80 -0.93 11.39
CA LEU A 93 4.46 -1.53 11.48
C LEU A 93 4.52 -3.04 11.71
N ALA A 94 5.51 -3.74 11.13
CA ALA A 94 5.71 -5.16 11.37
C ALA A 94 5.98 -5.52 12.85
N LYS A 95 6.53 -4.58 13.63
CA LYS A 95 6.75 -4.74 15.09
C LYS A 95 5.48 -4.54 15.90
N ILE A 96 4.48 -3.86 15.33
CA ILE A 96 3.22 -3.49 16.00
C ILE A 96 2.12 -4.50 15.69
N ASN A 97 1.99 -4.87 14.43
CA ASN A 97 0.95 -5.76 13.94
C ASN A 97 1.55 -6.54 12.76
N ALA A 98 1.79 -7.84 12.90
CA ALA A 98 2.39 -8.64 11.82
C ALA A 98 1.49 -8.73 10.57
N ASP A 99 0.17 -8.58 10.75
CA ASP A 99 -0.86 -8.72 9.71
C ASP A 99 -1.29 -7.37 9.09
N PHE A 100 -0.49 -6.31 9.29
CA PHE A 100 -0.84 -4.95 8.88
C PHE A 100 -0.89 -4.73 7.37
N TYR A 101 -0.13 -5.53 6.60
CA TYR A 101 0.00 -5.34 5.16
C TYR A 101 -1.29 -5.79 4.45
N PRO A 102 -1.77 -5.05 3.43
CA PRO A 102 -2.97 -5.45 2.70
C PRO A 102 -2.85 -6.88 2.15
N VAL A 103 -3.93 -7.66 2.31
CA VAL A 103 -4.05 -9.00 1.72
C VAL A 103 -5.13 -8.95 0.65
N PRO A 104 -4.79 -9.16 -0.63
CA PRO A 104 -5.77 -9.10 -1.71
C PRO A 104 -6.73 -10.28 -1.65
N LEU A 105 -7.96 -10.03 -2.06
CA LEU A 105 -9.06 -10.99 -2.00
C LEU A 105 -9.65 -11.20 -3.40
N LEU A 106 -10.24 -12.37 -3.60
CA LEU A 106 -11.17 -12.64 -4.69
C LEU A 106 -12.58 -12.14 -4.33
N PRO A 107 -13.46 -11.90 -5.32
CA PRO A 107 -14.85 -11.54 -5.06
C PRO A 107 -15.54 -12.52 -4.11
N ALA A 108 -16.45 -12.01 -3.28
CA ALA A 108 -17.15 -12.82 -2.32
C ALA A 108 -17.99 -13.91 -3.01
N THR A 109 -17.91 -15.13 -2.48
CA THR A 109 -18.78 -16.23 -2.86
C THR A 109 -19.76 -16.52 -1.73
N GLN A 110 -21.04 -16.72 -2.08
CA GLN A 110 -22.03 -17.10 -1.08
C GLN A 110 -21.93 -18.60 -0.84
N VAL A 111 -21.50 -18.99 0.37
CA VAL A 111 -21.35 -20.40 0.75
C VAL A 111 -22.62 -20.96 1.38
N GLN A 112 -23.42 -20.10 2.02
CA GLN A 112 -24.76 -20.40 2.54
C GLN A 112 -25.60 -19.11 2.51
N PRO A 113 -26.94 -19.17 2.57
CA PRO A 113 -27.77 -17.96 2.66
C PRO A 113 -27.29 -17.03 3.78
N GLY A 114 -27.00 -15.78 3.43
CA GLY A 114 -26.45 -14.76 4.35
C GLY A 114 -24.97 -14.92 4.74
N HIS A 115 -24.28 -15.98 4.32
CA HIS A 115 -22.88 -16.25 4.65
C HIS A 115 -22.00 -16.14 3.41
N TRP A 116 -21.05 -15.20 3.47
CA TRP A 116 -20.16 -14.87 2.38
C TRP A 116 -18.71 -15.22 2.73
N HIS A 117 -17.99 -15.78 1.77
CA HIS A 117 -16.59 -16.12 1.88
C HIS A 117 -15.76 -15.29 0.91
N PHE A 118 -14.68 -14.70 1.42
CA PHE A 118 -13.64 -14.08 0.61
C PHE A 118 -12.41 -14.98 0.61
N GLU A 119 -12.05 -15.48 -0.56
CA GLU A 119 -10.81 -16.23 -0.75
C GLU A 119 -9.63 -15.25 -0.91
N GLN A 120 -8.45 -15.61 -0.44
CA GLN A 120 -7.25 -14.81 -0.64
C GLN A 120 -6.73 -15.01 -2.07
N LYS A 121 -6.33 -13.92 -2.73
CA LYS A 121 -5.69 -14.02 -4.04
C LYS A 121 -4.27 -14.57 -3.88
N ALA A 122 -3.92 -15.61 -4.64
CA ALA A 122 -2.66 -16.34 -4.47
C ALA A 122 -1.43 -15.63 -5.09
N ASN A 123 -1.61 -14.91 -6.21
CA ASN A 123 -0.49 -14.28 -6.93
C ASN A 123 -0.94 -13.06 -7.76
N GLY A 124 -0.01 -12.43 -8.48
CA GLY A 124 -0.29 -11.31 -9.37
C GLY A 124 -0.48 -9.97 -8.67
N TYR A 125 -0.13 -9.86 -7.39
CA TYR A 125 -0.19 -8.64 -6.61
C TYR A 125 1.19 -8.24 -6.07
N LEU A 126 1.30 -7.01 -5.57
CA LEU A 126 2.54 -6.49 -5.02
C LEU A 126 2.76 -7.06 -3.62
N THR A 127 3.72 -7.95 -3.45
CA THR A 127 4.09 -8.46 -2.12
C THR A 127 4.85 -7.40 -1.33
N LYS A 128 4.83 -7.48 0.01
CA LYS A 128 5.59 -6.57 0.88
C LYS A 128 7.09 -6.53 0.54
N ALA A 129 7.71 -7.68 0.30
CA ALA A 129 9.14 -7.74 -0.04
C ALA A 129 9.45 -7.06 -1.39
N ARG A 130 8.57 -7.26 -2.39
CA ARG A 130 8.69 -6.59 -3.68
C ARG A 130 8.41 -5.08 -3.56
N PHE A 131 7.45 -4.69 -2.72
CA PHE A 131 7.19 -3.29 -2.40
C PHE A 131 8.45 -2.61 -1.86
N GLU A 132 9.09 -3.17 -0.82
CA GLU A 132 10.25 -2.54 -0.17
C GLU A 132 11.44 -2.42 -1.14
N SER A 133 11.75 -3.49 -1.87
CA SER A 133 12.85 -3.50 -2.84
C SER A 133 12.62 -2.55 -4.01
N PHE A 134 11.39 -2.49 -4.54
CA PHE A 134 11.06 -1.57 -5.63
C PHE A 134 11.06 -0.11 -5.17
N TYR A 135 10.49 0.19 -3.99
CA TYR A 135 10.50 1.52 -3.39
C TYR A 135 11.93 2.09 -3.24
N ASP A 136 12.86 1.29 -2.73
CA ASP A 136 14.26 1.71 -2.58
C ASP A 136 14.91 1.97 -3.93
N ARG A 137 14.62 1.14 -4.93
CA ARG A 137 15.13 1.31 -6.30
C ARG A 137 14.66 2.62 -6.92
N LEU A 138 13.40 3.01 -6.73
CA LEU A 138 12.86 4.28 -7.26
C LEU A 138 13.64 5.49 -6.76
N GLY A 139 14.16 5.46 -5.52
CA GLY A 139 14.96 6.55 -4.96
C GLY A 139 16.21 6.90 -5.79
N LYS A 140 16.81 5.91 -6.47
CA LYS A 140 18.01 6.12 -7.32
C LYS A 140 17.75 7.03 -8.53
N PHE A 141 16.49 7.08 -8.97
CA PHE A 141 16.04 7.84 -10.14
C PHE A 141 15.45 9.20 -9.77
N LEU A 142 15.46 9.59 -8.49
CA LEU A 142 15.06 10.92 -8.03
C LEU A 142 16.24 11.90 -7.89
N HIS A 143 17.44 11.43 -8.17
CA HIS A 143 18.67 12.21 -8.07
C HIS A 143 19.30 12.33 -9.45
N ALA A 144 19.92 13.49 -9.72
CA ALA A 144 20.73 13.69 -10.91
C ALA A 144 21.81 12.61 -11.03
N ASP A 145 22.17 12.27 -12.26
CA ASP A 145 23.17 11.26 -12.55
C ASP A 145 24.57 11.81 -12.23
N ASN A 146 25.34 11.02 -11.50
CA ASN A 146 26.76 11.25 -11.38
C ASN A 146 27.44 10.73 -12.66
N PRO A 147 28.14 11.56 -13.44
CA PRO A 147 28.77 11.16 -14.69
C PRO A 147 29.88 10.10 -14.52
N TRP A 148 30.38 9.89 -13.30
CA TRP A 148 31.34 8.83 -12.95
C TRP A 148 30.69 7.61 -12.29
N GLY A 149 29.35 7.55 -12.25
CA GLY A 149 28.60 6.47 -11.64
C GLY A 149 28.37 5.27 -12.55
N ASN A 150 27.78 4.22 -11.98
CA ASN A 150 27.33 3.04 -12.72
C ASN A 150 25.97 3.27 -13.40
N ASP A 151 25.67 2.47 -14.42
CA ASP A 151 24.35 2.42 -15.03
C ASP A 151 23.26 2.18 -13.97
N LYS A 152 22.26 3.08 -13.94
CA LYS A 152 21.12 3.00 -13.03
C LYS A 152 20.10 1.92 -13.43
N GLY A 153 20.22 1.34 -14.62
CA GLY A 153 19.34 0.30 -15.13
C GLY A 153 17.99 0.86 -15.57
N VAL A 154 18.01 1.97 -16.33
CA VAL A 154 16.82 2.67 -16.84
C VAL A 154 15.92 1.74 -17.65
N VAL A 155 16.50 0.93 -18.55
CA VAL A 155 15.74 -0.01 -19.39
C VAL A 155 14.94 -1.00 -18.54
N ASN A 156 15.57 -1.58 -17.52
CA ASN A 156 14.90 -2.49 -16.59
C ASN A 156 13.82 -1.75 -15.79
N LEU A 157 14.02 -0.47 -15.47
CA LEU A 157 13.04 0.30 -14.69
C LEU A 157 11.78 0.56 -15.52
N VAL A 158 11.96 0.96 -16.78
CA VAL A 158 10.86 1.19 -17.73
C VAL A 158 10.03 -0.07 -17.91
N ALA A 159 10.66 -1.25 -17.96
CA ALA A 159 9.95 -2.53 -18.03
C ALA A 159 9.22 -2.87 -16.72
N ASP A 160 9.83 -2.62 -15.57
CA ASP A 160 9.30 -3.04 -14.26
C ASP A 160 8.20 -2.10 -13.70
N LEU A 161 8.19 -0.82 -14.09
CA LEU A 161 7.19 0.15 -13.68
C LEU A 161 5.74 -0.32 -13.97
N PRO A 162 5.35 -0.61 -15.23
CA PRO A 162 3.99 -1.04 -15.53
C PRO A 162 3.60 -2.35 -14.85
N VAL A 163 4.54 -3.30 -14.73
CA VAL A 163 4.31 -4.56 -14.01
C VAL A 163 4.01 -4.31 -12.54
N THR A 164 4.81 -3.44 -11.89
CA THR A 164 4.66 -3.16 -10.47
C THR A 164 3.44 -2.28 -10.20
N GLN A 165 3.07 -1.38 -11.11
CA GLN A 165 1.81 -0.65 -11.04
C GLN A 165 0.62 -1.60 -11.11
N SER A 166 0.59 -2.53 -12.07
CA SER A 166 -0.47 -3.54 -12.19
C SER A 166 -0.58 -4.35 -10.91
N GLN A 167 0.54 -4.84 -10.38
CA GLN A 167 0.57 -5.57 -9.11
C GLN A 167 0.07 -4.75 -7.91
N LEU A 168 0.36 -3.45 -7.86
CA LEU A 168 -0.18 -2.58 -6.81
C LEU A 168 -1.69 -2.37 -6.97
N ARG A 169 -2.19 -2.26 -8.20
CA ARG A 169 -3.64 -2.21 -8.46
C ARG A 169 -4.32 -3.50 -7.99
N GLU A 170 -3.74 -4.65 -8.32
CA GLU A 170 -4.25 -5.96 -7.87
C GLU A 170 -4.19 -6.14 -6.36
N LEU A 171 -3.18 -5.58 -5.69
CA LEU A 171 -3.10 -5.56 -4.22
C LEU A 171 -4.26 -4.77 -3.61
N LEU A 172 -4.64 -3.65 -4.23
CA LEU A 172 -5.58 -2.68 -3.66
C LEU A 172 -7.03 -2.85 -4.12
N ALA A 173 -7.29 -3.51 -5.26
CA ALA A 173 -8.61 -3.58 -5.88
C ALA A 173 -9.71 -4.08 -4.93
N LEU A 174 -9.46 -5.21 -4.28
CA LEU A 174 -10.27 -5.75 -3.20
C LEU A 174 -9.32 -6.39 -2.21
N HIS A 175 -9.27 -5.88 -0.98
CA HIS A 175 -8.28 -6.34 -0.01
C HIS A 175 -8.82 -6.29 1.41
N ARG A 176 -8.23 -7.09 2.29
CA ARG A 176 -8.41 -6.94 3.72
C ARG A 176 -7.20 -6.32 4.38
N VAL A 177 -7.46 -5.61 5.47
CA VAL A 177 -6.46 -5.21 6.46
C VAL A 177 -6.90 -5.74 7.82
N ILE A 178 -6.00 -6.41 8.52
CA ILE A 178 -6.25 -6.86 9.88
C ILE A 178 -5.88 -5.75 10.86
N VAL A 179 -6.82 -5.41 11.73
CA VAL A 179 -6.66 -4.36 12.73
C VAL A 179 -6.72 -5.00 14.11
N ARG A 180 -5.67 -4.74 14.90
CA ARG A 180 -5.48 -5.26 16.25
C ARG A 180 -5.19 -4.09 17.19
N THR A 181 -6.23 -3.38 17.60
CA THR A 181 -6.14 -2.30 18.59
C THR A 181 -6.96 -2.65 19.83
N PRO A 182 -6.72 -1.99 20.97
CA PRO A 182 -7.58 -2.17 22.16
C PRO A 182 -9.06 -1.89 21.87
N ASP A 183 -9.35 -0.95 20.97
CA ASP A 183 -10.72 -0.52 20.64
C ASP A 183 -11.36 -1.32 19.50
N PHE A 184 -10.57 -2.03 18.69
CA PHE A 184 -11.05 -2.79 17.55
C PHE A 184 -10.17 -3.99 17.23
N LEU A 185 -10.80 -5.17 17.21
CA LEU A 185 -10.19 -6.40 16.76
C LEU A 185 -11.03 -6.99 15.61
N GLY A 186 -10.45 -7.01 14.41
CA GLY A 186 -11.17 -7.50 13.23
C GLY A 186 -10.48 -7.18 11.92
N ALA A 187 -11.27 -7.19 10.85
CA ALA A 187 -10.80 -6.91 9.51
C ALA A 187 -11.61 -5.80 8.84
N TRP A 188 -10.91 -4.95 8.11
CA TRP A 188 -11.52 -4.06 7.13
C TRP A 188 -11.40 -4.73 5.77
N VAL A 189 -12.53 -5.00 5.10
CA VAL A 189 -12.56 -5.37 3.69
C VAL A 189 -12.76 -4.08 2.91
N VAL A 190 -11.83 -3.76 2.02
CA VAL A 190 -11.78 -2.50 1.29
C VAL A 190 -11.93 -2.82 -0.19
N GLU A 191 -12.90 -2.16 -0.82
CA GLU A 191 -13.08 -2.19 -2.27
C GLU A 191 -12.63 -0.86 -2.87
N VAL A 192 -11.82 -0.94 -3.92
CA VAL A 192 -11.34 0.19 -4.73
C VAL A 192 -11.96 0.06 -6.12
N PRO A 193 -13.06 0.78 -6.39
CA PRO A 193 -13.75 0.68 -7.67
C PRO A 193 -12.89 1.15 -8.85
N THR A 194 -12.93 0.43 -9.96
CA THR A 194 -12.24 0.79 -11.20
C THR A 194 -12.96 1.89 -11.98
N ASP A 195 -14.24 2.12 -11.69
CA ASP A 195 -15.11 3.13 -12.33
C ASP A 195 -14.87 4.56 -11.81
N GLY A 196 -13.88 4.76 -10.93
CA GLY A 196 -13.53 6.07 -10.41
C GLY A 196 -14.33 6.53 -9.20
N ARG A 197 -15.25 5.69 -8.68
CA ARG A 197 -15.82 5.92 -7.34
C ARG A 197 -14.73 5.87 -6.26
N VAL A 198 -14.99 6.55 -5.15
CA VAL A 198 -14.07 6.53 -4.01
C VAL A 198 -14.02 5.13 -3.38
N PRO A 199 -12.84 4.70 -2.89
CA PRO A 199 -12.72 3.49 -2.10
C PRO A 199 -13.67 3.48 -0.89
N HIS A 200 -14.20 2.31 -0.53
CA HIS A 200 -15.07 2.15 0.63
C HIS A 200 -14.74 0.88 1.44
N ILE A 201 -15.19 0.86 2.69
CA ILE A 201 -14.90 -0.23 3.65
C ILE A 201 -16.18 -0.95 4.02
N ILE A 202 -16.14 -2.28 3.90
CA ILE A 202 -17.05 -3.23 4.53
C ILE A 202 -16.34 -3.75 5.79
N VAL A 203 -16.95 -3.59 6.95
CA VAL A 203 -16.33 -3.95 8.23
C VAL A 203 -16.75 -5.36 8.65
N ALA A 204 -15.77 -6.21 9.00
CA ALA A 204 -15.99 -7.45 9.72
C ALA A 204 -15.37 -7.34 11.12
N GLN A 205 -16.20 -7.41 12.16
CA GLN A 205 -15.80 -7.23 13.55
C GLN A 205 -15.97 -8.55 14.33
N ALA A 206 -14.98 -8.90 15.16
CA ALA A 206 -15.06 -10.03 16.08
C ALA A 206 -15.38 -9.55 17.50
N THR A 207 -16.11 -10.37 18.26
CA THR A 207 -16.45 -10.13 19.69
C THR A 207 -15.55 -10.91 20.67
N GLY A 208 -14.52 -11.60 20.16
CA GLY A 208 -13.60 -12.45 20.93
C GLY A 208 -12.26 -12.65 20.19
N ASP A 209 -11.52 -13.72 20.49
CA ASP A 209 -10.20 -13.98 19.88
C ASP A 209 -10.27 -14.01 18.34
N PHE A 210 -9.44 -13.18 17.71
CA PHE A 210 -9.35 -13.08 16.26
C PHE A 210 -8.12 -13.83 15.74
N ALA A 211 -8.34 -15.07 15.34
CA ALA A 211 -7.33 -15.92 14.72
C ALA A 211 -7.23 -15.63 13.21
N VAL A 212 -6.01 -15.36 12.75
CA VAL A 212 -5.69 -15.33 11.32
C VAL A 212 -5.00 -16.66 11.02
N ALA A 213 -5.70 -17.57 10.34
CA ALA A 213 -5.05 -18.77 9.82
C ALA A 213 -4.10 -18.35 8.68
N GLY A 214 -2.80 -18.46 8.92
CA GLY A 214 -1.78 -18.18 7.92
C GLY A 214 -1.79 -19.26 6.85
N SER A 215 -2.02 -18.87 5.59
CA SER A 215 -1.48 -19.63 4.45
C SER A 215 0.03 -19.35 4.43
N GLY A 216 0.81 -20.32 4.91
CA GLY A 216 2.25 -20.17 5.10
C GLY A 216 2.99 -19.74 3.82
N SER A 217 3.95 -18.84 4.04
CA SER A 217 5.15 -18.48 3.25
C SER A 217 5.02 -18.31 1.73
#